data_AF-A0AAI9PML5-F1
#
_entry.id   AF-A0AAI9PML5-F1
#
_cell.length_a   1.000
_cell.length_b   1.000
_cell.length_c   1.000
_cell.angle_alpha   90.00
_cell.angle_beta   90.00
_cell.angle_gamma   90.00
#
_symmetry.space_group_name_H-M   'P 1'
#
loop_
_entity.id
_entity.type
_entity.pdbx_description
1 polymer ?
#
loop_
_entity_poly.entity_id
_entity_poly.type
_entity_poly.pdbx_seq_one_letter_code
_entity_poly.pdbx_strand_id
1 'polypeptide(L)'
;MGRNKVDPKPLVKTASEVVRRHEQQLHARLNKQVSIEIASQLVNVRLAITPDEFEPFGTLTAIDAFGDVLASVNVQPDFRLTTESATRWAGGGFGQIRH
;
A
#
# COMPACT_ATOMS: atom_id res chain seq x y z
N MET A 1 18.51 50.82 -38.57
CA MET A 1 18.49 50.81 -37.09
C MET A 1 17.16 50.22 -36.64
N GLY A 2 17.15 49.30 -35.67
CA GLY A 2 15.91 48.73 -35.14
C GLY A 2 16.03 47.27 -34.72
N ARG A 3 17.03 46.94 -33.89
CA ARG A 3 16.99 45.72 -33.07
C ARG A 3 15.90 45.91 -32.02
N ASN A 4 14.95 44.98 -31.85
CA ASN A 4 14.83 44.13 -30.67
C ASN A 4 13.50 43.35 -30.61
N LYS A 5 13.61 42.10 -30.14
CA LYS A 5 12.64 41.33 -29.33
C LYS A 5 11.23 41.15 -29.88
N VAL A 6 10.98 39.98 -30.47
CA VAL A 6 9.94 39.12 -29.90
C VAL A 6 10.50 37.70 -29.80
N ASP A 7 10.50 37.23 -28.57
CA ASP A 7 11.08 36.03 -27.97
C ASP A 7 11.15 34.74 -28.80
N PRO A 8 12.27 33.99 -28.69
CA PRO A 8 12.31 32.61 -29.14
C PRO A 8 11.31 31.79 -28.30
N LYS A 9 10.40 31.11 -28.99
CA LYS A 9 9.41 30.17 -28.42
C LYS A 9 10.07 29.34 -27.31
N PRO A 10 9.61 29.39 -26.06
CA PRO A 10 10.21 28.58 -25.01
C PRO A 10 9.96 27.11 -25.33
N LEU A 11 11.09 26.41 -25.52
CA LEU A 11 11.34 25.04 -25.09
C LEU A 11 10.11 24.12 -25.13
N VAL A 12 10.10 23.24 -26.12
CA VAL A 12 9.41 21.94 -26.03
C VAL A 12 10.02 21.20 -24.83
N LYS A 13 9.51 21.48 -23.63
CA LYS A 13 9.81 20.74 -22.41
C LYS A 13 9.04 19.43 -22.51
N THR A 14 9.70 18.46 -23.12
CA THR A 14 9.68 17.05 -22.72
C THR A 14 8.30 16.40 -22.68
N ALA A 15 7.90 15.80 -23.81
CA ALA A 15 6.87 14.77 -23.88
C ALA A 15 7.23 13.46 -23.12
N SER A 16 8.06 13.54 -22.07
CA SER A 16 8.58 12.42 -21.28
C SER A 16 8.36 12.68 -19.78
N GLU A 17 7.16 13.13 -19.41
CA GLU A 17 6.75 13.21 -18.00
C GLU A 17 5.41 12.49 -17.74
N VAL A 18 4.75 12.00 -18.79
CA VAL A 18 3.38 11.45 -18.70
C VAL A 18 3.33 9.93 -18.71
N VAL A 19 4.44 9.24 -19.01
CA VAL A 19 4.47 7.76 -18.95
C VAL A 19 4.68 7.24 -17.53
N ARG A 20 5.37 7.99 -16.66
CA ARG A 20 5.77 7.50 -15.32
C ARG A 20 4.66 7.54 -14.26
N ARG A 21 3.64 8.41 -14.44
CA ARG A 21 2.55 8.58 -13.47
C ARG A 21 1.41 7.56 -13.63
N HIS A 22 1.28 6.91 -14.79
CA HIS A 22 0.17 5.99 -15.04
C HIS A 22 0.42 4.59 -14.47
N GLU A 23 1.67 4.11 -14.44
CA GLU A 23 2.00 2.81 -13.83
C GLU A 23 1.95 2.85 -12.30
N GLN A 24 2.19 4.01 -11.68
CA GLN A 24 2.14 4.15 -10.23
C GLN A 24 0.72 4.04 -9.65
N GLN A 25 -0.34 4.22 -10.45
CA GLN A 25 -1.71 4.07 -9.95
C GLN A 25 -2.19 2.62 -9.88
N LEU A 26 -1.57 1.68 -10.61
CA LEU A 26 -1.99 0.27 -10.64
C LEU A 26 -1.41 -0.56 -9.49
N HIS A 27 -0.25 -0.20 -8.95
CA HIS A 27 0.33 -0.86 -7.78
C HIS A 27 -0.35 -0.50 -6.44
N ALA A 28 -1.13 0.58 -6.42
CA ALA A 28 -1.75 1.11 -5.21
C ALA A 28 -3.07 0.42 -4.81
N ARG A 29 -3.56 -0.56 -5.59
CA ARG A 29 -4.94 -1.06 -5.45
C ARG A 29 -5.11 -2.38 -4.70
N LEU A 30 -4.05 -3.16 -4.47
CA LEU A 30 -4.15 -4.52 -3.88
C LEU A 30 -3.36 -4.73 -2.58
N ASN A 31 -2.63 -3.70 -2.13
CA ASN A 31 -1.91 -3.72 -0.87
C ASN A 31 -2.48 -2.64 0.04
N LYS A 32 -3.23 -3.05 1.06
CA LYS A 32 -3.71 -2.13 2.10
C LYS A 32 -2.81 -2.27 3.32
N GLN A 33 -2.46 -1.16 3.96
CA GLN A 33 -1.72 -1.20 5.21
C GLN A 33 -2.36 -0.28 6.23
N VAL A 34 -2.33 -0.67 7.49
CA VAL A 34 -2.76 0.15 8.63
C VAL A 34 -1.71 0.04 9.72
N SER A 35 -1.34 1.17 10.30
CA SER A 35 -0.52 1.18 11.51
C SER A 35 -1.45 1.24 12.72
N ILE A 36 -1.21 0.35 13.67
CA ILE A 36 -1.94 0.27 14.94
C ILE A 36 -0.93 0.36 16.08
N GLU A 37 -1.38 0.86 17.23
CA GLU A 37 -0.62 0.81 18.47
C GLU A 37 -1.24 -0.24 19.39
N ILE A 38 -0.41 -1.14 19.91
CA ILE A 38 -0.81 -2.26 20.75
C ILE A 38 0.23 -2.41 21.85
N ALA A 39 -0.18 -2.43 23.11
CA ALA A 39 0.75 -2.56 24.24
C ALA A 39 1.95 -1.59 24.17
N SER A 40 1.72 -0.35 23.71
CA SER A 40 2.75 0.68 23.50
C SER A 40 3.80 0.35 22.42
N GLN A 41 3.54 -0.63 21.55
CA GLN A 41 4.31 -0.91 20.35
C GLN A 41 3.52 -0.54 19.09
N LEU A 42 4.21 0.05 18.12
CA LEU A 42 3.66 0.31 16.79
C LEU A 42 3.79 -0.95 15.95
N VAL A 43 2.66 -1.42 15.43
CA VAL A 43 2.60 -2.56 14.51
C VAL A 43 1.95 -2.12 13.22
N ASN A 44 2.65 -2.36 12.12
CA ASN A 44 2.13 -2.18 10.78
C ASN A 44 1.50 -3.49 10.31
N VAL A 45 0.19 -3.48 10.09
CA VAL A 45 -0.54 -4.60 9.53
C VAL A 45 -0.73 -4.34 8.04
N ARG A 46 -0.20 -5.24 7.22
CA ARG A 46 -0.33 -5.22 5.77
C ARG A 46 -1.25 -6.34 5.30
N LEU A 47 -2.17 -6.02 4.39
CA LEU A 47 -2.98 -6.96 3.64
C LEU A 47 -2.50 -6.96 2.19
N ALA A 48 -2.04 -8.12 1.72
CA ALA A 48 -1.74 -8.36 0.31
C ALA A 48 -2.80 -9.33 -0.25
N ILE A 49 -3.58 -8.87 -1.24
CA ILE A 49 -4.53 -9.74 -1.94
C ILE A 49 -3.86 -10.28 -3.20
N THR A 50 -3.83 -11.62 -3.33
CA THR A 50 -3.42 -12.33 -4.54
C THR A 50 -4.67 -12.66 -5.34
N PRO A 51 -4.92 -11.97 -6.48
CA PRO A 51 -5.97 -12.35 -7.40
C PRO A 51 -5.50 -13.56 -8.22
N ASP A 52 -5.72 -14.75 -7.68
CA ASP A 52 -5.50 -16.01 -8.41
C ASP A 52 -6.76 -16.39 -9.19
N GLU A 53 -6.59 -17.05 -10.35
CA GLU A 53 -7.70 -17.45 -11.23
C GLU A 53 -8.54 -18.61 -10.67
N PHE A 54 -7.99 -19.38 -9.73
CA PHE A 54 -8.65 -20.55 -9.14
C PHE A 54 -8.98 -20.33 -7.66
N GLU A 55 -8.06 -19.74 -6.89
CA GLU A 55 -8.24 -19.55 -5.45
C GLU A 55 -7.70 -18.19 -4.98
N PRO A 56 -8.45 -17.09 -5.15
CA PRO A 56 -8.03 -15.79 -4.65
C PRO A 56 -7.93 -15.80 -3.13
N PHE A 57 -6.83 -15.28 -2.58
CA PHE A 57 -6.62 -15.19 -1.13
C PHE A 57 -5.95 -13.89 -0.72
N GLY A 58 -6.15 -13.51 0.55
CA GLY A 58 -5.40 -12.44 1.18
C GLY A 58 -4.37 -12.98 2.15
N THR A 59 -3.28 -12.25 2.32
CA THR A 59 -2.27 -12.50 3.36
C THR A 59 -2.18 -11.27 4.23
N LEU A 60 -2.47 -11.44 5.52
CA LEU A 60 -2.19 -10.44 6.54
C LEU A 60 -0.82 -10.67 7.13
N THR A 61 -0.03 -9.60 7.23
CA THR A 61 1.30 -9.64 7.82
C THR A 61 1.39 -8.51 8.84
N ALA A 62 1.70 -8.86 10.08
CA ALA A 62 1.99 -7.90 11.14
C ALA A 62 3.50 -7.69 11.20
N ILE A 63 3.91 -6.43 11.20
CA ILE A 63 5.30 -6.00 11.17
C ILE A 63 5.49 -5.02 12.32
N ASP A 64 6.48 -5.22 13.18
CA ASP A 64 6.81 -4.28 14.26
C ASP A 64 7.48 -3.00 13.72
N ALA A 65 7.63 -1.98 14.57
CA ALA A 65 8.35 -0.76 14.30
C ALA A 65 9.79 -0.99 13.77
N PHE A 66 10.44 -2.09 14.15
CA PHE A 66 11.78 -2.44 13.64
C PHE A 66 11.79 -3.09 12.25
N GLY A 67 10.62 -3.40 11.68
CA GLY A 67 10.50 -4.09 10.40
C GLY A 67 10.45 -5.62 10.50
N ASP A 68 10.47 -6.17 11.72
CA ASP A 68 10.35 -7.60 11.98
C ASP A 68 8.92 -8.09 11.81
N VAL A 69 8.74 -9.21 11.10
CA VAL A 69 7.44 -9.84 10.94
C VAL A 69 7.07 -10.56 12.23
N LEU A 70 6.06 -10.03 12.93
CA LEU A 70 5.52 -10.61 14.15
C LEU A 70 4.65 -11.83 13.83
N ALA A 71 3.85 -11.75 12.76
CA ALA A 71 2.97 -12.83 12.35
C ALA A 71 2.51 -12.68 10.90
N SER A 72 2.12 -13.81 10.30
CA SER A 72 1.48 -13.85 8.98
C SER A 72 0.35 -14.88 8.97
N VAL A 73 -0.82 -14.50 8.45
CA VAL A 73 -1.99 -15.38 8.34
C VAL A 73 -2.69 -15.21 7.00
N ASN A 74 -3.22 -16.31 6.46
CA ASN A 74 -4.09 -16.27 5.30
C ASN A 74 -5.50 -15.86 5.71
N VAL A 75 -6.11 -15.00 4.89
CA VAL A 75 -7.48 -14.51 5.04
C VAL A 75 -8.22 -14.64 3.71
N GLN A 76 -9.53 -14.50 3.78
CA GLN A 76 -10.35 -14.44 2.57
C GLN A 76 -9.94 -13.24 1.68
N PRO A 77 -10.08 -13.33 0.36
CA PRO A 77 -9.72 -12.25 -0.55
C PRO A 77 -10.60 -11.00 -0.37
N ASP A 78 -11.82 -11.17 0.16
CA ASP A 78 -12.74 -10.08 0.51
C ASP A 78 -12.43 -9.46 1.89
N PHE A 79 -11.42 -9.97 2.62
CA PHE A 79 -11.09 -9.48 3.95
C PHE A 79 -10.79 -7.99 3.94
N ARG A 80 -11.58 -7.23 4.70
CA ARG A 80 -11.42 -5.78 4.78
C ARG A 80 -10.49 -5.41 5.92
N LEU A 81 -9.24 -5.09 5.59
CA LEU A 81 -8.32 -4.53 6.57
C LEU A 81 -8.77 -3.12 7.02
N THR A 82 -9.11 -3.01 8.29
CA THR A 82 -9.41 -1.76 9.03
C THR A 82 -8.56 -1.69 10.29
N THR A 83 -8.39 -0.50 10.85
CA THR A 83 -7.71 -0.30 12.15
C THR A 83 -8.30 -1.21 13.22
N GLU A 84 -9.63 -1.31 13.29
CA GLU A 84 -10.34 -2.13 14.30
C GLU A 84 -10.04 -3.63 14.15
N SER A 85 -10.11 -4.16 12.91
CA SER A 85 -9.78 -5.57 12.63
C SER A 85 -8.32 -5.90 12.92
N ALA A 86 -7.41 -4.96 12.61
CA ALA A 86 -5.99 -5.08 12.87
C ALA A 86 -5.70 -5.07 14.37
N THR A 87 -6.26 -4.12 15.12
CA THR A 87 -6.12 -4.03 16.57
C THR A 87 -6.68 -5.27 17.26
N ARG A 88 -7.83 -5.80 16.80
CA ARG A 88 -8.39 -7.05 17.33
C ARG A 88 -7.46 -8.24 17.09
N TRP A 89 -6.93 -8.38 15.88
CA TRP A 89 -6.03 -9.47 15.53
C TRP A 89 -4.75 -9.43 16.36
N ALA A 90 -4.13 -8.25 16.41
CA ALA A 90 -2.86 -8.08 17.06
C ALA A 90 -2.98 -8.06 18.60
N GLY A 91 -4.05 -7.49 19.15
CA GLY A 91 -4.39 -7.59 20.58
C GLY A 91 -4.79 -9.01 21.01
N GLY A 92 -5.23 -9.86 20.07
CA GLY A 92 -5.48 -11.28 20.28
C GLY A 92 -4.23 -12.17 20.20
N GLY A 93 -3.03 -11.58 20.11
CA GLY A 93 -1.77 -12.33 20.01
C GLY A 93 -1.48 -12.89 18.62
N PHE A 94 -1.99 -12.23 17.56
CA PHE A 94 -1.81 -12.63 16.17
C PHE A 94 -2.34 -14.02 15.80
N GLY A 95 -3.31 -14.53 16.57
CA GLY A 95 -3.98 -15.79 16.29
C GLY A 95 -4.78 -15.78 14.98
N GLN A 96 -5.43 -16.89 14.65
CA GLN A 96 -6.24 -16.97 13.43
C GLN A 96 -7.42 -15.97 13.49
N ILE A 97 -7.46 -15.01 12.56
CA ILE A 97 -8.60 -14.11 12.40
C ILE A 97 -9.72 -14.86 11.68
N ARG A 98 -10.71 -15.32 12.44
CA ARG A 98 -11.97 -15.82 11.90
C ARG A 98 -12.90 -14.63 11.70
N HIS A 99 -13.27 -14.39 10.44
CA HIS A 99 -14.35 -13.47 10.07
C HIS A 99 -15.63 -14.27 9.82
#